data_AF-A0A1Q9V8Z1-F1
#
_entry.id   AF-A0A1Q9V8Z1-F1
#
_cell.length_a   1.000
_cell.length_b   1.000
_cell.length_c   1.000
_cell.angle_alpha   90.00
_cell.angle_beta   90.00
_cell.angle_gamma   90.00
#
_symmetry.space_group_name_H-M   'P 1'
#
loop_
_entity.id
_entity.type
_entity.pdbx_description
1 polymer ?
#
loop_
_entity_poly.entity_id
_entity_poly.type
_entity_poly.pdbx_seq_one_letter_code
_entity_poly.pdbx_strand_id
1 'polypeptide(L)' 'MAAALDLESAPWSRVRPAGGNLEYAFVPHTDGVTYVALRYADPEGAEPVLVFTPSEWDAFLAGVRDGEFDRPPD' A
#
# COMPACT_ATOMS: atom_id res chain seq x y z
N MET A 1 -4.86 11.11 21.95
CA MET A 1 -3.69 10.58 21.22
C MET A 1 -4.24 9.96 19.96
N ALA A 2 -3.79 10.38 18.78
CA ALA A 2 -4.13 9.63 17.56
C ALA A 2 -3.66 8.20 17.80
N ALA A 3 -4.55 7.21 17.68
CA ALA A 3 -4.06 5.85 17.68
C ALA A 3 -3.13 5.69 16.47
N ALA A 4 -2.10 4.88 16.61
CA ALA A 4 -1.24 4.53 15.50
C ALA A 4 -1.91 3.41 14.69
N LEU A 5 -1.68 3.41 13.38
CA LEU A 5 -2.07 2.32 12.50
C LEU A 5 -1.27 1.05 12.86
N ASP A 6 -1.95 -0.05 13.16
CA ASP A 6 -1.32 -1.32 13.50
C ASP A 6 -0.85 -2.04 12.23
N LEU A 7 0.40 -1.75 11.84
CA LEU A 7 1.06 -2.36 10.69
C LEU A 7 1.74 -3.71 11.01
N GLU A 8 1.96 -3.99 12.29
CA GLU A 8 2.63 -5.22 12.75
C GLU A 8 1.69 -6.42 12.61
N SER A 9 0.41 -6.24 12.97
CA SER A 9 -0.62 -7.29 12.85
C SER A 9 -1.36 -7.30 11.51
N ALA A 10 -1.02 -6.36 10.61
CA ALA A 10 -1.71 -6.19 9.35
C ALA A 10 -1.70 -7.47 8.48
N PRO A 11 -2.81 -7.79 7.79
CA PRO A 11 -2.93 -9.00 6.98
C PRO A 11 -2.23 -8.85 5.62
N TRP A 12 -0.90 -8.86 5.63
CA TRP A 12 -0.08 -8.68 4.44
C TRP A 12 -0.30 -9.78 3.39
N SER A 13 -0.59 -9.34 2.16
CA SER A 13 -0.84 -10.18 1.00
C SER A 13 0.18 -9.89 -0.10
N ARG A 14 0.89 -10.92 -0.57
CA ARG A 14 1.86 -10.79 -1.65
C ARG A 14 1.18 -10.70 -3.02
N VAL A 15 1.56 -9.71 -3.81
CA VAL A 15 1.06 -9.51 -5.18
C VAL A 15 1.69 -10.56 -6.10
N ARG A 16 0.86 -11.37 -6.76
CA ARG A 16 1.30 -12.51 -7.60
C ARG A 16 0.51 -12.55 -8.91
N PRO A 17 1.10 -13.08 -10.01
CA PRO A 17 2.48 -13.53 -10.14
C PRO A 17 3.47 -12.38 -10.41
N ALA A 18 2.99 -11.23 -10.89
CA ALA A 18 3.82 -10.14 -11.42
C ALA A 18 4.36 -9.14 -10.39
N GLY A 19 4.01 -9.30 -9.10
CA GLY A 19 4.35 -8.32 -8.06
C GLY A 19 5.70 -8.49 -7.39
N GLY A 20 6.44 -9.57 -7.65
CA GLY A 20 7.71 -9.83 -6.97
C GLY A 20 7.56 -9.84 -5.44
N ASN A 21 8.33 -8.97 -4.76
CA ASN A 21 8.27 -8.80 -3.31
C ASN A 21 7.24 -7.75 -2.85
N LEU A 22 6.42 -7.19 -3.74
CA LEU A 22 5.37 -6.25 -3.36
C LEU A 22 4.28 -6.94 -2.53
N GLU A 23 3.95 -6.34 -1.40
CA GLU A 23 2.86 -6.75 -0.51
C GLU A 23 1.91 -5.58 -0.22
N TYR A 24 0.65 -5.90 0.03
CA TYR A 24 -0.38 -4.95 0.41
C TYR A 24 -1.22 -5.45 1.57
N ALA A 25 -1.85 -4.56 2.33
CA ALA A 25 -2.79 -4.90 3.38
C ALA A 25 -3.91 -3.86 3.48
N PHE A 26 -5.11 -4.33 3.85
CA PHE A 26 -6.20 -3.46 4.32
C PHE A 26 -6.15 -3.43 5.85
N VAL A 27 -5.96 -2.25 6.42
CA VAL A 27 -5.69 -2.07 7.85
C VAL A 27 -6.78 -1.23 8.50
N PRO A 28 -7.67 -1.83 9.31
CA PRO A 28 -8.66 -1.09 10.09
C PRO A 28 -7.96 -0.17 11.10
N HIS A 29 -8.41 1.08 11.18
CA HIS A 29 -7.90 2.06 12.13
C HIS A 29 -8.96 2.40 13.19
N THR A 30 -8.52 2.94 14.33
CA THR A 30 -9.43 3.23 15.46
C THR A 30 -10.43 4.36 15.19
N ASP A 31 -10.20 5.15 14.15
CA ASP A 31 -11.16 6.16 13.68
C ASP A 31 -12.32 5.56 12.86
N GLY A 32 -12.35 4.24 12.67
CA GLY A 32 -13.37 3.53 11.91
C GLY A 32 -13.12 3.52 10.40
N VAL A 33 -11.97 4.01 9.94
CA VAL A 33 -11.56 4.00 8.53
C VAL A 33 -10.60 2.83 8.27
N THR A 34 -10.74 2.20 7.11
CA THR A 34 -9.77 1.19 6.64
C THR A 34 -8.78 1.83 5.69
N TYR A 35 -7.50 1.73 6.03
CA TYR A 35 -6.40 2.24 5.22
C TYR A 35 -5.85 1.14 4.32
N VAL A 36 -5.16 1.53 3.24
CA VAL A 36 -4.39 0.61 2.40
C VAL A 36 -2.91 0.84 2.68
N ALA A 37 -2.20 -0.23 3.03
CA ALA A 37 -0.76 -0.19 3.22
C ALA A 37 -0.07 -0.97 2.09
N LEU A 38 1.02 -0.42 1.55
CA LEU A 38 1.89 -1.04 0.57
C LEU A 38 3.31 -1.10 1.10
N ARG A 39 3.99 -2.22 0.88
CA ARG A 39 5.41 -2.37 1.21
C ARG A 39 6.12 -3.24 0.20
N TYR A 40 7.42 -3.03 0.06
CA TYR A 40 8.30 -4.01 -0.55
C TYR A 40 8.82 -4.93 0.57
N ALA A 41 8.53 -6.23 0.47
CA ALA A 41 8.96 -7.21 1.45
C ALA A 41 10.42 -7.60 1.18
N ASP A 42 11.35 -6.77 1.63
CA ASP A 42 12.77 -7.05 1.61
C ASP A 42 13.18 -7.95 2.80
N PRO A 43 13.88 -9.08 2.57
CA PRO A 43 14.44 -9.89 3.65
C PRO A 43 15.52 -9.20 4.51
N GLU A 44 16.16 -8.12 4.03
CA GLU A 44 17.28 -7.46 4.71
C GLU A 44 16.89 -6.30 5.63
N GLY A 45 15.64 -5.82 5.59
CA GLY A 45 15.19 -4.75 6.49
C GLY A 45 13.86 -4.11 6.14
N ALA A 46 13.36 -3.28 7.06
CA ALA A 46 12.08 -2.59 6.92
C ALA A 46 12.17 -1.46 5.88
N GLU A 47 11.74 -1.74 4.67
CA GLU A 47 11.41 -0.75 3.64
C GLU A 47 10.27 0.17 4.12
N PRO A 48 10.19 1.43 3.64
CA PRO A 48 9.13 2.34 4.00
C PRO A 48 7.76 1.75 3.60
N VAL A 49 6.83 1.74 4.56
CA VAL A 49 5.42 1.41 4.29
C VAL A 49 4.72 2.65 3.78
N LEU A 50 4.16 2.58 2.58
CA LEU A 50 3.26 3.60 2.05
C LEU A 50 1.86 3.32 2.61
N VAL A 51 1.22 4.34 3.19
CA VAL A 51 -0.12 4.25 3.76
C VAL A 51 -1.02 5.25 3.06
N PHE A 52 -2.17 4.76 2.60
CA PHE A 52 -3.17 5.54 1.89
C PHE A 52 -4.48 5.56 2.68
N THR A 53 -5.07 6.73 2.84
CA THR A 53 -6.50 6.86 3.13
C THR A 53 -7.33 6.26 1.97
N PRO A 54 -8.62 5.94 2.17
CA PRO A 54 -9.47 5.48 1.08
C PRO A 54 -9.47 6.42 -0.14
N SER A 55 -9.57 7.74 0.10
CA SER A 55 -9.60 8.73 -0.98
C SER A 55 -8.26 8.87 -1.71
N GLU A 56 -7.13 8.76 -1.01
CA GLU A 56 -5.82 8.75 -1.65
C GLU A 56 -5.60 7.48 -2.46
N TRP A 57 -6.11 6.35 -1.99
CA TRP A 57 -6.06 5.09 -2.73
C TRP A 57 -6.88 5.17 -4.02
N ASP A 58 -8.09 5.72 -3.95
CA ASP A 58 -8.93 5.96 -5.13
C ASP A 58 -8.24 6.90 -6.13
N ALA A 59 -7.61 7.98 -5.65
CA ALA A 59 -6.86 8.90 -6.49
C ALA A 59 -5.62 8.26 -7.13
N PHE A 60 -4.86 7.46 -6.36
CA PHE A 60 -3.72 6.70 -6.88
C PHE A 60 -4.15 5.75 -8.00
N LEU A 61 -5.23 4.99 -7.79
CA LEU A 61 -5.76 4.09 -8.81
C LEU A 61 -6.28 4.83 -10.05
N ALA A 62 -6.84 6.03 -9.90
CA ALA A 62 -7.22 6.86 -11.03
C ALA A 62 -6.00 7.26 -11.86
N GLY A 63 -4.94 7.79 -11.24
CA GLY A 63 -3.70 8.14 -11.95
C GLY A 63 -3.04 6.95 -12.64
N VAL A 64 -3.04 5.76 -12.01
CA VAL A 64 -2.58 4.51 -12.65
C VAL A 64 -3.40 4.17 -13.90
N ARG A 65 -4.73 4.32 -13.86
CA ARG A 65 -5.60 4.05 -15.02
C ARG A 65 -5.42 5.08 -16.13
N ASP A 66 -5.09 6.31 -15.77
CA ASP A 66 -4.85 7.41 -16.70
C ASP A 66 -3.43 7.35 -17.31
N GLY A 67 -2.62 6.35 -16.93
CA GLY A 67 -1.27 6.14 -17.45
C GLY A 67 -0.22 7.10 -16.90
N GLU A 68 -0.51 7.81 -15.80
CA GLU A 68 0.41 8.78 -15.20
C GLU A 68 1.73 8.14 -14.72
N PHE A 69 1.72 6.84 -14.47
CA PHE A 69 2.86 6.05 -14.01
C PHE A 69 3.46 5.16 -15.10
N ASP A 70 3.00 5.28 -16.35
CA ASP A 70 3.60 4.54 -17.46
C ASP A 70 5.03 4.99 -17.68
N ARG A 71 5.91 4.04 -18.03
CA ARG A 71 7.30 4.39 -18.35
C ARG A 71 7.33 5.23 -19.62
N PRO A 72 8.24 6.21 -19.72
CA PRO A 72 8.52 6.87 -20.99
C PRO A 72 8.83 5.83 -22.08
N PRO A 73 8.49 6.10 -23.35
CA PRO A 73 8.93 5.25 -24.45
C PRO A 73 10.46 5.22 -24.51
N ASP A 74 11.02 4.05 -24.84
CA ASP A 74 12.46 3.82 -25.01
C ASP A 74 13.09 4.70 -26.12
#